data_AF-A0A7Y1VUS5-F1
#
_entry.id   AF-A0A7Y1VUS5-F1
#
_cell.length_a   1.000
_cell.length_b   1.000
_cell.length_c   1.000
_cell.angle_alpha   90.00
_cell.angle_beta   90.00
_cell.angle_gamma   90.00
#
_symmetry.space_group_name_H-M   'P 1'
#
loop_
_entity.id
_entity.type
_entity.pdbx_description
1 polymer ?
#
loop_
_entity_poly.entity_id
_entity_poly.type
_entity_poly.pdbx_seq_one_letter_code
_entity_poly.pdbx_strand_id
1 'polypeptide(L)' 'GYDYAHDQKGSFSEQEYLPDELHGTRFYEPKLNQIEMKAREKLRSWWKKKYGY' A
#
# COMPACT_ATOMS: atom_id res chain seq x y z
N GLY A 1 3.24 18.93 3.12
CA GLY A 1 3.02 19.21 1.69
C GLY A 1 2.55 17.94 1.03
N TYR A 2 1.88 18.02 -0.12
CA TYR A 2 1.45 16.82 -0.86
C TYR A 2 2.66 16.22 -1.57
N ASP A 3 3.04 14.99 -1.23
CA ASP A 3 4.08 14.27 -1.94
C ASP A 3 3.55 13.79 -3.30
N TYR A 4 4.16 14.27 -4.38
CA TYR A 4 3.83 13.82 -5.71
C TYR A 4 4.44 12.44 -5.94
N ALA A 5 3.63 11.39 -5.77
CA ALA A 5 4.07 10.00 -5.87
C ALA A 5 4.81 9.67 -7.19
N HIS A 6 4.51 10.40 -8.27
CA HIS A 6 5.18 10.23 -9.56
C HIS A 6 6.63 10.74 -9.60
N ASP A 7 7.03 11.62 -8.69
CA ASP A 7 8.43 12.12 -8.59
C ASP A 7 9.30 11.22 -7.70
N GLN A 8 8.68 10.40 -6.86
CA GLN A 8 9.39 9.50 -5.95
C GLN A 8 9.92 8.24 -6.66
N LYS A 9 11.05 7.74 -6.17
CA LYS A 9 11.73 6.55 -6.70
C LYS A 9 10.82 5.32 -6.59
N GLY A 10 10.35 4.82 -7.73
CA GLY A 10 9.40 3.70 -7.81
C GLY A 10 7.94 4.11 -7.99
N SER A 11 7.69 5.39 -8.28
CA SER A 11 6.36 5.97 -8.51
C SER A 11 5.38 5.69 -7.36
N PHE A 12 5.91 5.61 -6.14
CA PHE A 12 5.18 5.29 -4.94
C PHE A 12 5.67 6.21 -3.82
N SER A 13 4.73 6.83 -3.12
CA SER A 13 5.01 7.62 -1.93
C SER A 13 4.46 6.88 -0.71
N GLU A 14 5.29 6.66 0.30
CA GLU A 14 4.92 6.07 1.59
C GLU A 14 4.05 7.00 2.46
N GLN A 15 3.56 8.12 1.89
CA GLN A 15 2.70 9.09 2.58
C GLN A 15 1.45 8.42 3.16
N GLU A 16 1.09 8.84 4.36
CA GLU A 16 -0.20 8.51 4.99
C GLU A 16 -1.32 9.19 4.20
N TYR A 17 -2.23 8.41 3.62
CA TYR A 17 -3.44 8.93 2.98
C TYR A 17 -4.69 8.74 3.83
N LEU A 18 -4.60 7.93 4.89
CA LEU A 18 -5.68 7.69 5.83
C LEU A 18 -5.55 8.66 7.02
N PRO A 19 -6.67 9.06 7.64
CA PRO A 19 -6.64 9.78 8.91
C PRO A 19 -5.98 8.92 10.00
N ASP A 20 -5.44 9.57 11.01
CA ASP A 20 -4.67 8.94 12.11
C ASP A 20 -5.47 7.81 12.80
N GLU A 21 -6.78 7.99 12.94
CA GLU A 21 -7.71 7.01 13.52
C GLU A 21 -7.83 5.70 12.73
N LEU A 22 -7.53 5.73 11.43
CA LEU A 22 -7.60 4.58 10.52
C LEU A 22 -6.21 4.08 10.11
N HIS A 23 -5.14 4.69 10.63
CA HIS A 23 -3.78 4.29 10.34
C HIS A 23 -3.54 2.82 10.75
N GLY A 24 -2.92 2.04 9.87
CA GLY A 24 -2.70 0.60 10.08
C GLY A 24 -3.91 -0.30 9.80
N THR A 25 -5.07 0.25 9.45
CA THR A 25 -6.25 -0.56 9.12
C THR A 25 -6.15 -1.15 7.72
N ARG A 26 -6.29 -2.47 7.61
CA ARG A 26 -6.28 -3.19 6.33
C ARG A 26 -7.70 -3.28 5.77
N PHE A 27 -8.00 -2.49 4.74
CA PHE A 27 -9.33 -2.47 4.10
C PHE A 27 -9.49 -3.47 2.94
N TYR A 28 -8.39 -3.79 2.26
CA TYR A 28 -8.39 -4.74 1.16
C TYR A 28 -7.70 -6.02 1.62
N GLU A 29 -8.29 -7.18 1.38
CA GLU A 29 -7.61 -8.46 1.57
C GLU A 29 -7.70 -9.25 0.26
N PRO A 30 -6.58 -9.33 -0.50
CA PRO A 30 -6.56 -10.11 -1.73
C PRO A 30 -6.75 -11.60 -1.41
N LYS A 31 -7.65 -12.27 -2.14
CA LYS A 31 -7.90 -13.71 -2.02
C LYS A 31 -6.90 -14.51 -2.86
N LEU A 32 -7.02 -15.84 -2.79
CA LEU A 32 -6.13 -16.78 -3.46
C LEU A 32 -6.45 -16.91 -4.97
N ASN A 33 -6.25 -15.83 -5.72
CA ASN A 33 -6.39 -15.79 -7.18
C ASN A 33 -5.09 -15.26 -7.81
N GLN A 34 -4.70 -15.73 -9.00
CA GLN A 34 -3.43 -15.35 -9.64
C GLN A 34 -3.28 -13.84 -9.85
N ILE A 35 -4.38 -13.14 -10.11
CA ILE A 35 -4.39 -11.68 -10.28
C ILE A 35 -4.21 -10.98 -8.93
N GLU A 36 -4.96 -11.41 -7.92
CA GLU A 36 -4.92 -10.82 -6.57
C GLU A 36 -3.61 -11.16 -5.83
N MET A 37 -2.99 -12.29 -6.09
CA MET A 37 -1.66 -12.63 -5.58
C MET A 37 -0.60 -11.65 -6.08
N LYS A 38 -0.63 -11.30 -7.38
CA LYS A 38 0.26 -10.26 -7.92
C LYS A 38 0.00 -8.89 -7.28
N ALA A 39 -1.27 -8.56 -7.03
CA ALA A 39 -1.62 -7.34 -6.32
C ALA A 39 -1.08 -7.35 -4.87
N ARG A 40 -1.20 -8.49 -4.18
CA ARG A 40 -0.66 -8.70 -2.83
C ARG A 40 0.84 -8.50 -2.79
N GLU A 41 1.59 -9.05 -3.74
CA GLU A 41 3.04 -8.88 -3.81
C GLU A 41 3.43 -7.40 -4.02
N LYS A 42 2.73 -6.68 -4.89
CA LYS A 42 2.94 -5.23 -5.08
C LYS A 42 2.62 -4.44 -3.82
N LEU A 43 1.47 -4.69 -3.20
CA LEU A 43 1.05 -4.05 -1.95
C LEU A 43 2.05 -4.33 -0.82
N ARG A 44 2.59 -5.55 -0.74
CA ARG A 44 3.64 -5.93 0.21
C ARG A 44 4.98 -5.27 -0.12
N SER A 45 5.33 -5.08 -1.39
CA SER A 45 6.55 -4.36 -1.78
C SER A 45 6.49 -2.87 -1.36
N TRP A 46 5.34 -2.24 -1.59
CA TRP A 46 5.09 -0.83 -1.26
C TRP A 46 4.94 -0.59 0.24
N TRP A 47 4.07 -1.34 0.91
CA TRP A 47 3.72 -1.11 2.31
C TRP A 47 4.48 -1.99 3.29
N LYS A 48 5.27 -2.96 2.82
CA LYS A 48 6.08 -3.89 3.63
C LYS A 48 5.28 -4.50 4.78
N LYS A 49 5.50 -4.02 6.01
CA LYS A 49 4.86 -4.50 7.24
C LYS A 49 3.73 -3.59 7.74
N LYS A 50 3.47 -2.45 7.09
CA LYS A 50 2.58 -1.39 7.58
C LYS A 50 1.12 -1.84 7.74
N TYR A 51 0.62 -2.66 6.82
CA TYR A 51 -0.77 -3.15 6.81
C TYR A 51 -0.89 -4.68 6.82
N GLY A 52 0.20 -5.42 7.04
CA GLY A 52 0.18 -6.88 7.17
C GLY A 52 -0.16 -7.66 5.89
N TYR A 53 0.14 -7.11 4.70
CA TYR A 53 -0.01 -7.80 3.42
C TYR A 53 1.04 -8.89 3.18
#